data_AF-A0A954KA42-F1
#
_entry.id   AF-A0A954KA42-F1
#
_cell.length_a   1.000
_cell.length_b   1.000
_cell.length_c   1.000
_cell.angle_alpha   90.00
_cell.angle_beta   90.00
_cell.angle_gamma   90.00
#
_symmetry.space_group_name_H-M   'P 1'
#
loop_
_entity.id
_entity.type
_entity.pdbx_description
1 polymer ?
#
loop_
_entity_poly.entity_id
_entity_poly.type
_entity_poly.pdbx_seq_one_letter_code
_entity_poly.pdbx_strand_id
1 'polypeptide(L)'
;MQSRKPGRLPADSRPEFDGIDVDHALSGSSRSSEQDQASCDSHVLVGASHKSTTGSSSALALLNGLHRSDSGSGFPSSLNLHLTEPQAHNASPISRGHQKSVGVPSASTTVSSDKRQRMAMTLLASYASAVTLACLYLIMLVMQSGSHELENLPDVEPLDANEFRYAPENASLPAEHTLPLGHKQQFGHILVEPLRIEREPIEYVHFTGNTRLKHERTSPVLQLWVRFTNMSEDQVIAPLDRTLLFKRDFDDESSQLLANNFIRSENSADGTGGSTVYMLDHPLTSEWDICKQHLGEQLAPGESIEIFLPSQLEGIDSLSGPALWRMHIRKGFHAATGHGVTTLVDIVFDTQQIEDSSSGTSTGTSES
;
A
#
# COMPACT_ATOMS: atom_id res chain seq x y z
N MET A 1 -17.99 13.99 61.23
CA MET A 1 -18.28 15.41 60.92
C MET A 1 -17.36 15.78 59.77
N GLN A 2 -17.77 16.17 58.57
CA GLN A 2 -18.98 16.81 58.09
C GLN A 2 -19.38 16.24 56.72
N SER A 3 -20.67 16.00 56.56
CA SER A 3 -21.33 15.53 55.34
C SER A 3 -21.58 16.73 54.41
N ARG A 4 -21.11 16.67 53.16
CA ARG A 4 -21.44 17.67 52.13
C ARG A 4 -22.66 17.20 51.35
N LYS A 5 -23.75 17.96 51.50
CA LYS A 5 -25.00 17.85 50.73
C LYS A 5 -24.76 18.28 49.27
N PRO A 6 -25.36 17.62 48.27
CA PRO A 6 -25.47 18.16 46.91
C PRO A 6 -26.63 19.17 46.84
N GLY A 7 -26.33 20.34 46.26
CA GLY A 7 -27.29 21.44 46.04
C GLY A 7 -28.18 21.18 44.82
N ARG A 8 -29.47 21.44 44.99
CA ARG A 8 -30.48 21.49 43.92
C ARG A 8 -30.19 22.66 42.97
N LEU A 9 -30.26 22.40 41.66
CA LEU A 9 -30.40 23.42 40.63
C LEU A 9 -31.88 23.88 40.57
N PRO A 10 -32.15 25.19 40.44
CA PRO A 10 -33.49 25.69 40.19
C PRO A 10 -33.90 25.47 38.74
N ALA A 11 -35.17 25.10 38.59
CA ALA A 11 -35.89 25.09 37.34
C ALA A 11 -36.21 26.51 36.87
N ASP A 12 -36.51 26.59 35.58
CA ASP A 12 -37.48 27.51 34.97
C ASP A 12 -36.91 28.78 34.30
N SER A 13 -37.01 28.80 32.96
CA SER A 13 -37.43 29.96 32.15
C SER A 13 -37.46 29.57 30.67
N ARG A 14 -38.62 29.06 30.22
CA ARG A 14 -38.98 29.02 28.79
C ARG A 14 -39.57 30.38 28.41
N PRO A 15 -39.08 31.05 27.36
CA PRO A 15 -39.81 32.17 26.79
C PRO A 15 -40.98 31.67 25.93
N GLU A 16 -42.18 32.16 26.25
CA GLU A 16 -43.36 32.17 25.39
C GLU A 16 -43.03 32.88 24.08
N PHE A 17 -43.26 32.22 22.95
CA PHE A 17 -43.25 32.86 21.64
C PHE A 17 -44.71 33.01 21.19
N ASP A 18 -45.15 34.26 21.21
CA ASP A 18 -46.46 34.70 20.73
C ASP A 18 -46.60 34.49 19.22
N GLY A 19 -47.83 34.16 18.84
CA GLY A 19 -48.23 33.82 17.49
C GLY A 19 -48.05 34.96 16.48
N ILE A 20 -47.68 34.57 15.27
CA ILE A 20 -47.84 35.38 14.08
C ILE A 20 -48.65 34.55 13.09
N ASP A 21 -49.93 34.89 12.99
CA ASP A 21 -50.80 34.53 11.87
C ASP A 21 -50.30 35.28 10.62
N VAL A 22 -49.95 34.54 9.55
CA VAL A 22 -49.90 35.08 8.19
C VAL A 22 -50.56 34.08 7.25
N ASP A 23 -51.87 34.22 7.08
CA ASP A 23 -52.53 33.84 5.84
C ASP A 23 -52.17 34.87 4.76
N HIS A 24 -51.59 34.43 3.64
CA HIS A 24 -51.93 34.95 2.31
C HIS A 24 -51.27 34.17 1.15
N ALA A 25 -52.15 33.66 0.29
CA ALA A 25 -52.09 33.68 -1.17
C ALA A 25 -51.14 32.74 -1.95
N LEU A 26 -51.82 31.81 -2.62
CA LEU A 26 -51.45 31.08 -3.84
C LEU A 26 -51.00 32.00 -5.00
N SER A 27 -49.93 31.61 -5.70
CA SER A 27 -49.64 31.83 -7.14
C SER A 27 -48.18 31.39 -7.38
N GLY A 28 -47.84 30.29 -8.05
CA GLY A 28 -48.15 30.02 -9.45
C GLY A 28 -47.10 30.66 -10.37
N SER A 29 -45.97 30.00 -10.64
CA SER A 29 -45.25 30.18 -11.92
C SER A 29 -44.21 29.09 -12.14
N SER A 30 -44.53 28.19 -13.07
CA SER A 30 -43.61 27.28 -13.72
C SER A 30 -42.71 28.07 -14.67
N ARG A 31 -41.39 27.89 -14.61
CA ARG A 31 -40.52 28.15 -15.76
C ARG A 31 -39.36 27.17 -15.81
N SER A 32 -39.38 26.44 -16.91
CA SER A 32 -38.39 25.56 -17.52
C SER A 32 -37.13 26.29 -17.97
N SER A 33 -36.14 25.50 -18.40
CA SER A 33 -34.83 25.82 -19.02
C SER A 33 -33.68 25.71 -18.03
N GLU A 34 -32.56 25.05 -18.29
CA GLU A 34 -32.04 24.37 -19.47
C GLU A 34 -30.98 23.38 -18.94
N GLN A 35 -30.96 22.15 -19.44
CA GLN A 35 -30.17 21.06 -18.89
C GLN A 35 -29.05 20.71 -19.88
N ASP A 36 -27.86 21.23 -19.62
CA ASP A 36 -26.63 20.76 -20.24
C ASP A 36 -26.34 19.34 -19.72
N GLN A 37 -26.58 18.35 -20.58
CA GLN A 37 -26.26 16.95 -20.35
C GLN A 37 -24.82 16.69 -20.78
N ALA A 38 -23.90 16.62 -19.81
CA ALA A 38 -22.64 15.93 -20.01
C ALA A 38 -22.93 14.42 -19.92
N SER A 39 -22.91 13.75 -21.07
CA SER A 39 -23.07 12.30 -21.21
C SER A 39 -21.82 11.61 -20.67
N CYS A 40 -21.94 10.92 -19.53
CA CYS A 40 -20.97 9.90 -19.14
C CYS A 40 -21.31 8.63 -19.94
N ASP A 41 -20.72 8.51 -21.12
CA ASP A 41 -20.90 7.33 -21.98
C ASP A 41 -20.36 6.08 -21.29
N SER A 42 -21.29 5.19 -20.92
CA SER A 42 -21.02 3.87 -20.38
C SER A 42 -21.10 2.85 -21.50
N HIS A 43 -19.94 2.37 -21.97
CA HIS A 43 -19.87 1.18 -22.82
C HIS A 43 -20.01 -0.07 -21.95
N VAL A 44 -21.24 -0.57 -21.80
CA VAL A 44 -21.52 -1.89 -21.21
C VAL A 44 -21.55 -2.93 -22.34
N LEU A 45 -20.52 -3.77 -22.40
CA LEU A 45 -20.50 -4.98 -23.22
C LEU A 45 -21.33 -6.08 -22.54
N VAL A 46 -22.55 -6.30 -23.04
CA VAL A 46 -23.41 -7.43 -22.66
C VAL A 46 -23.14 -8.62 -23.60
N GLY A 47 -22.47 -9.65 -23.09
CA GLY A 47 -22.32 -10.96 -23.73
C GLY A 47 -23.28 -11.99 -23.14
N ALA A 48 -24.13 -12.56 -23.99
CA ALA A 48 -25.24 -13.47 -23.73
C ALA A 48 -24.84 -14.79 -23.04
N SER A 49 -25.59 -15.23 -22.02
CA SER A 49 -26.66 -16.27 -22.07
C SER A 49 -26.19 -17.71 -22.33
N HIS A 50 -26.32 -18.58 -21.32
CA HIS A 50 -26.82 -19.94 -21.51
C HIS A 50 -27.55 -20.47 -20.26
N LYS A 51 -28.75 -21.01 -20.50
CA LYS A 51 -29.72 -21.62 -19.57
C LYS A 51 -29.33 -23.05 -19.16
N SER A 52 -29.61 -23.41 -17.91
CA SER A 52 -30.17 -24.71 -17.46
C SER A 52 -30.66 -24.53 -16.00
N THR A 53 -31.94 -24.44 -15.67
CA THR A 53 -33.05 -25.43 -15.63
C THR A 53 -32.93 -26.49 -14.51
N THR A 54 -33.89 -26.38 -13.57
CA THR A 54 -34.57 -27.40 -12.72
C THR A 54 -33.99 -27.98 -11.43
N GLY A 55 -34.85 -27.97 -10.38
CA GLY A 55 -34.95 -28.99 -9.31
C GLY A 55 -34.78 -28.43 -7.89
N SER A 56 -35.79 -27.83 -7.25
CA SER A 56 -36.86 -28.47 -6.43
C SER A 56 -36.45 -29.01 -5.05
N SER A 57 -37.17 -28.50 -4.04
CA SER A 57 -37.62 -29.14 -2.79
C SER A 57 -36.71 -29.22 -1.55
N SER A 58 -37.14 -28.43 -0.56
CA SER A 58 -37.60 -28.83 0.78
C SER A 58 -36.63 -29.36 1.84
N ALA A 59 -36.87 -28.81 3.05
CA ALA A 59 -37.01 -29.48 4.34
C ALA A 59 -36.01 -29.09 5.44
N LEU A 60 -36.57 -28.40 6.43
CA LEU A 60 -36.21 -28.39 7.85
C LEU A 60 -35.71 -29.75 8.38
N ALA A 61 -34.62 -29.73 9.14
CA ALA A 61 -34.41 -30.65 10.25
C ALA A 61 -33.49 -30.03 11.32
N LEU A 62 -33.99 -30.08 12.54
CA LEU A 62 -33.36 -29.73 13.81
C LEU A 62 -32.46 -30.86 14.33
N LEU A 63 -31.55 -30.46 15.24
CA LEU A 63 -31.04 -31.17 16.43
C LEU A 63 -29.82 -32.12 16.32
N ASN A 64 -28.88 -31.81 17.22
CA ASN A 64 -27.99 -32.67 18.04
C ASN A 64 -26.75 -33.32 17.44
N GLY A 65 -25.61 -33.17 18.15
CA GLY A 65 -24.50 -34.12 18.07
C GLY A 65 -23.16 -33.65 18.65
N LEU A 66 -23.00 -33.73 19.97
CA LEU A 66 -21.72 -33.73 20.68
C LEU A 66 -20.85 -34.94 20.28
N HIS A 67 -19.58 -34.73 19.95
CA HIS A 67 -18.44 -35.66 20.03
C HIS A 67 -17.16 -34.83 19.78
N ARG A 68 -16.32 -34.46 20.75
CA ARG A 68 -15.34 -35.20 21.57
C ARG A 68 -14.30 -36.02 20.77
N SER A 69 -13.05 -35.56 20.90
CA SER A 69 -11.74 -36.22 20.71
C SER A 69 -11.32 -36.62 19.29
N ASP A 70 -10.18 -36.10 18.79
CA ASP A 70 -8.91 -36.82 18.99
C ASP A 70 -7.67 -36.02 18.60
N SER A 71 -6.63 -36.25 19.40
CA SER A 71 -5.23 -35.88 19.25
C SER A 71 -4.56 -36.59 18.07
N GLY A 72 -3.72 -35.88 17.31
CA GLY A 72 -2.90 -36.47 16.26
C GLY A 72 -1.72 -35.58 15.87
N SER A 73 -0.72 -35.45 16.74
CA SER A 73 0.59 -34.89 16.40
C SER A 73 1.41 -35.93 15.61
N GLY A 74 1.51 -35.74 14.29
CA GLY A 74 2.34 -36.54 13.40
C GLY A 74 3.44 -35.68 12.76
N PHE A 75 4.63 -35.67 13.35
CA PHE A 75 5.86 -35.24 12.68
C PHE A 75 6.47 -36.43 11.92
N PRO A 76 6.73 -36.32 10.61
CA PRO A 76 7.70 -37.19 9.96
C PRO A 76 9.08 -36.53 9.94
N SER A 77 9.97 -37.06 10.78
CA SER A 77 11.42 -36.99 10.60
C SER A 77 11.83 -37.82 9.38
N SER A 78 12.54 -37.23 8.41
CA SER A 78 13.65 -37.88 7.67
C SER A 78 14.19 -36.99 6.54
N LEU A 79 15.22 -36.19 6.86
CA LEU A 79 16.13 -35.63 5.86
C LEU A 79 17.20 -36.69 5.54
N ASN A 80 17.04 -37.38 4.42
CA ASN A 80 18.06 -38.25 3.83
C ASN A 80 19.08 -37.38 3.08
N LEU A 81 20.22 -37.09 3.72
CA LEU A 81 21.40 -36.52 3.05
C LEU A 81 22.20 -37.68 2.42
N HIS A 82 22.01 -37.85 1.12
CA HIS A 82 22.78 -38.76 0.27
C HIS A 82 24.16 -38.13 0.01
N LEU A 83 25.18 -38.57 0.74
CA LEU A 83 26.57 -38.16 0.54
C LEU A 83 27.24 -39.13 -0.44
N THR A 84 27.38 -38.70 -1.69
CA THR A 84 28.03 -39.47 -2.75
C THR A 84 29.55 -39.45 -2.55
N GLU A 85 30.08 -40.62 -2.21
CA GLU A 85 31.50 -40.97 -2.12
C GLU A 85 32.11 -41.14 -3.52
N PRO A 86 33.23 -40.47 -3.87
CA PRO A 86 33.98 -40.82 -5.07
C PRO A 86 35.00 -41.92 -4.76
N GLN A 87 34.71 -43.13 -5.24
CA GLN A 87 35.69 -44.20 -5.41
C GLN A 87 36.73 -43.83 -6.48
N ALA A 88 38.01 -43.87 -6.11
CA ALA A 88 39.12 -43.89 -7.06
C ALA A 88 39.70 -45.31 -7.11
N HIS A 89 39.51 -45.96 -8.25
CA HIS A 89 40.00 -47.31 -8.54
C HIS A 89 41.51 -47.35 -8.80
N ASN A 90 42.08 -48.44 -8.27
CA ASN A 90 43.34 -49.09 -8.60
C ASN A 90 43.82 -48.98 -10.06
N ALA A 91 45.12 -48.71 -10.22
CA ALA A 91 45.94 -49.35 -11.25
C ALA A 91 47.35 -49.62 -10.70
N SER A 92 47.79 -50.86 -10.82
CA SER A 92 49.14 -51.40 -10.61
C SER A 92 49.52 -52.15 -11.90
N PRO A 93 50.71 -52.79 -12.02
CA PRO A 93 52.09 -52.38 -11.77
C PRO A 93 52.96 -52.64 -13.04
N ILE A 94 54.30 -52.55 -12.93
CA ILE A 94 55.41 -53.18 -13.73
C ILE A 94 56.58 -52.18 -13.76
N SER A 95 57.88 -52.49 -13.68
CA SER A 95 58.69 -53.60 -13.18
C SER A 95 60.16 -53.20 -13.41
N ARG A 96 61.03 -53.52 -12.44
CA ARG A 96 62.49 -53.79 -12.51
C ARG A 96 63.47 -52.74 -13.09
N GLY A 97 64.47 -52.46 -12.26
CA GLY A 97 65.83 -52.12 -12.69
C GLY A 97 66.77 -51.85 -11.51
N HIS A 98 67.63 -52.82 -11.19
CA HIS A 98 68.71 -52.72 -10.20
C HIS A 98 69.66 -51.53 -10.42
N GLN A 99 70.15 -50.90 -9.34
CA GLN A 99 71.57 -51.01 -8.96
C GLN A 99 71.85 -50.42 -7.57
N LYS A 100 72.88 -51.02 -6.99
CA LYS A 100 73.35 -50.97 -5.61
C LYS A 100 74.54 -50.01 -5.56
N SER A 101 74.52 -49.01 -4.67
CA SER A 101 75.78 -48.46 -4.14
C SER A 101 75.57 -47.88 -2.75
N VAL A 102 76.35 -48.44 -1.83
CA VAL A 102 76.55 -48.07 -0.44
C VAL A 102 77.16 -46.67 -0.35
N GLY A 103 76.66 -45.84 0.56
CA GLY A 103 77.25 -44.55 0.91
C GLY A 103 76.46 -43.89 2.05
N VAL A 104 76.87 -44.14 3.29
CA VAL A 104 76.49 -43.42 4.52
C VAL A 104 77.77 -42.77 5.04
N PRO A 105 77.77 -41.66 5.80
CA PRO A 105 76.73 -40.65 6.05
C PRO A 105 77.20 -39.24 5.63
N SER A 106 76.29 -38.26 5.52
CA SER A 106 76.71 -36.88 5.79
C SER A 106 75.59 -36.09 6.46
N ALA A 107 76.00 -35.41 7.52
CA ALA A 107 75.19 -34.88 8.59
C ALA A 107 74.28 -33.71 8.14
N SER A 108 73.03 -33.80 8.59
CA SER A 108 72.17 -32.72 9.07
C SER A 108 72.63 -31.28 8.83
N THR A 109 71.93 -30.56 7.93
CA THR A 109 71.61 -29.14 8.15
C THR A 109 70.32 -28.75 7.39
N THR A 110 69.16 -29.22 7.86
CA THR A 110 67.84 -28.71 7.43
C THR A 110 67.08 -28.20 8.65
N VAL A 111 67.66 -27.25 9.38
CA VAL A 111 67.02 -26.64 10.57
C VAL A 111 66.47 -25.23 10.26
N SER A 112 66.65 -24.71 9.05
CA SER A 112 66.19 -23.37 8.66
C SER A 112 64.87 -23.34 7.85
N SER A 113 64.55 -24.41 7.11
CA SER A 113 63.33 -24.53 6.28
C SER A 113 62.05 -24.52 7.10
N ASP A 114 62.07 -25.21 8.23
CA ASP A 114 60.88 -25.48 9.05
C ASP A 114 60.34 -24.20 9.70
N LYS A 115 61.22 -23.27 10.07
CA LYS A 115 60.82 -21.99 10.68
C LYS A 115 60.15 -21.06 9.67
N ARG A 116 60.64 -21.02 8.43
CA ARG A 116 60.06 -20.18 7.36
C ARG A 116 58.70 -20.71 6.90
N GLN A 117 58.55 -22.03 6.80
CA GLN A 117 57.27 -22.66 6.45
C GLN A 117 56.23 -22.49 7.58
N ARG A 118 56.63 -22.63 8.84
CA ARG A 118 55.76 -22.34 9.99
C ARG A 118 55.31 -20.87 10.00
N MET A 119 56.21 -19.91 9.77
CA MET A 119 55.84 -18.49 9.68
C MET A 119 54.89 -18.21 8.50
N ALA A 120 55.12 -18.83 7.35
CA ALA A 120 54.22 -18.71 6.20
C ALA A 120 52.82 -19.27 6.49
N MET A 121 52.74 -20.45 7.13
CA MET A 121 51.47 -21.05 7.54
C MET A 121 50.76 -20.22 8.61
N THR A 122 51.48 -19.64 9.58
CA THR A 122 50.89 -18.76 10.59
C THR A 122 50.36 -17.47 9.98
N LEU A 123 51.10 -16.86 9.04
CA LEU A 123 50.63 -15.67 8.33
C LEU A 123 49.38 -15.98 7.50
N LEU A 124 49.38 -17.10 6.77
CA LEU A 124 48.22 -17.52 5.98
C LEU A 124 46.99 -17.81 6.86
N ALA A 125 47.18 -18.52 7.98
CA ALA A 125 46.11 -18.79 8.93
C ALA A 125 45.55 -17.49 9.52
N SER A 126 46.42 -16.55 9.92
CA SER A 126 45.99 -15.25 10.45
C SER A 126 45.22 -14.41 9.43
N TYR A 127 45.64 -14.45 8.16
CA TYR A 127 44.97 -13.75 7.08
C TYR A 127 43.60 -14.37 6.79
N ALA A 128 43.51 -15.69 6.69
CA ALA A 128 42.25 -16.41 6.49
C ALA A 128 41.25 -16.13 7.62
N SER A 129 41.70 -16.11 8.88
CA SER A 129 40.86 -15.75 10.02
C SER A 129 40.37 -14.30 9.94
N ALA A 130 41.23 -13.34 9.57
CA ALA A 130 40.85 -11.94 9.43
C ALA A 130 39.81 -11.72 8.32
N VAL A 131 39.99 -12.36 7.16
CA VAL A 131 39.02 -12.31 6.05
C VAL A 131 37.69 -12.94 6.45
N THR A 132 37.72 -14.05 7.19
CA THR A 132 36.49 -14.72 7.66
C THR A 132 35.71 -13.83 8.65
N LEU A 133 36.41 -13.16 9.57
CA LEU A 133 35.79 -12.21 10.50
C LEU A 133 35.23 -10.98 9.79
N ALA A 134 35.93 -10.45 8.79
CA ALA A 134 35.42 -9.35 7.97
C ALA A 134 34.17 -9.77 7.19
N CYS A 135 34.14 -10.98 6.64
CA CYS A 135 32.99 -11.50 5.93
C CYS A 135 31.79 -11.72 6.86
N LEU A 136 32.01 -12.28 8.05
CA LEU A 136 30.97 -12.40 9.09
C LEU A 136 30.44 -11.04 9.54
N TYR A 137 31.32 -10.05 9.70
CA TYR A 137 30.94 -8.68 10.05
C TYR A 137 30.07 -8.03 8.95
N LEU A 138 30.44 -8.20 7.68
CA LEU A 138 29.64 -7.72 6.55
C LEU A 138 28.29 -8.42 6.45
N ILE A 139 28.24 -9.75 6.67
CA ILE A 139 26.96 -10.49 6.73
C ILE A 139 26.10 -9.95 7.88
N MET A 140 26.68 -9.72 9.07
CA MET A 140 25.96 -9.11 10.18
C MET A 140 25.44 -7.72 9.84
N LEU A 141 26.22 -6.89 9.14
CA LEU A 141 25.81 -5.56 8.72
C LEU A 141 24.64 -5.61 7.73
N VAL A 142 24.68 -6.54 6.77
CA VAL A 142 23.59 -6.77 5.81
C VAL A 142 22.33 -7.34 6.49
N MET A 143 22.50 -8.16 7.53
CA MET A 143 21.37 -8.66 8.34
C MET A 143 20.79 -7.60 9.28
N GLN A 144 21.59 -6.60 9.67
CA GLN A 144 21.18 -5.48 10.53
C GLN A 144 20.64 -4.28 9.74
N SER A 145 20.94 -4.16 8.45
CA SER A 145 20.18 -3.29 7.53
C SER A 145 18.81 -3.93 7.32
N GLY A 146 17.94 -3.79 8.32
CA GLY A 146 16.54 -4.16 8.18
C GLY A 146 15.95 -3.43 6.98
N SER A 147 15.17 -4.15 6.16
CA SER A 147 14.24 -3.53 5.22
C SER A 147 13.44 -2.48 5.99
N HIS A 148 13.39 -1.25 5.51
CA HIS A 148 12.66 -0.19 6.20
C HIS A 148 11.22 -0.66 6.43
N GLU A 149 10.70 -0.52 7.65
CA GLU A 149 9.35 -1.02 8.05
C GLU A 149 8.22 -0.49 7.15
N LEU A 150 8.50 0.53 6.35
CA LEU A 150 7.57 1.19 5.41
C LEU A 150 7.65 0.62 3.98
N GLU A 151 8.65 -0.20 3.66
CA GLU A 151 8.80 -0.82 2.34
C GLU A 151 7.84 -2.00 2.14
N ASN A 152 7.56 -2.74 3.22
CA ASN A 152 6.67 -3.90 3.23
C ASN A 152 5.72 -3.78 4.41
N LEU A 153 4.61 -3.05 4.22
CA LEU A 153 3.49 -3.09 5.17
C LEU A 153 2.65 -4.33 4.84
N PRO A 154 2.65 -5.38 5.68
CA PRO A 154 1.79 -6.54 5.46
C PRO A 154 0.32 -6.12 5.55
N ASP A 155 -0.47 -6.47 4.53
CA ASP A 155 -1.90 -6.16 4.45
C ASP A 155 -2.70 -7.27 5.19
N VAL A 156 -2.77 -7.18 6.52
CA VAL A 156 -3.48 -8.10 7.44
C VAL A 156 -2.61 -9.32 7.86
N GLU A 157 -2.08 -9.33 9.10
CA GLU A 157 -1.13 -10.32 9.67
C GLU A 157 -1.82 -11.64 10.10
N PRO A 158 -1.60 -12.27 11.26
CA PRO A 158 -2.76 -12.54 12.10
C PRO A 158 -3.10 -11.23 12.80
N LEU A 159 -3.36 -10.17 12.01
CA LEU A 159 -4.01 -8.96 12.49
C LEU A 159 -5.44 -9.41 12.54
N ASP A 160 -6.12 -9.10 13.63
CA ASP A 160 -7.57 -9.20 13.63
C ASP A 160 -8.08 -8.44 12.40
N ALA A 161 -9.20 -8.90 11.82
CA ALA A 161 -9.66 -8.56 10.47
C ALA A 161 -9.83 -7.05 10.13
N ASN A 162 -9.48 -6.14 11.04
CA ASN A 162 -9.57 -4.69 10.94
C ASN A 162 -8.29 -3.91 11.30
N GLU A 163 -7.18 -4.54 11.73
CA GLU A 163 -6.00 -3.81 12.18
C GLU A 163 -5.10 -3.39 11.00
N PHE A 164 -4.73 -2.10 10.98
CA PHE A 164 -4.03 -1.43 9.88
C PHE A 164 -2.86 -0.66 10.43
N ARG A 165 -1.71 -0.72 9.75
CA ARG A 165 -0.50 -0.06 10.23
C ARG A 165 -0.43 1.34 9.65
N TYR A 166 -0.46 2.32 10.55
CA TYR A 166 -0.26 3.72 10.23
C TYR A 166 1.22 4.06 10.29
N ALA A 167 1.75 4.61 9.21
CA ALA A 167 3.08 5.19 9.24
C ALA A 167 3.00 6.56 9.91
N PRO A 168 3.96 6.93 10.79
CA PRO A 168 4.01 8.27 11.33
C PRO A 168 4.01 9.28 10.20
N GLU A 169 3.20 10.31 10.38
CA GLU A 169 2.97 11.34 9.39
C GLU A 169 4.29 11.99 8.93
N ASN A 170 5.25 12.19 9.83
CA ASN A 170 6.58 12.76 9.60
C ASN A 170 7.66 11.74 9.22
N ALA A 171 7.33 10.46 9.07
CA ALA A 171 8.30 9.46 8.66
C ALA A 171 8.76 9.73 7.22
N SER A 172 10.08 9.86 7.02
CA SER A 172 10.67 9.87 5.69
C SER A 172 10.62 8.46 5.12
N LEU A 173 10.10 8.31 3.91
CA LEU A 173 10.24 7.07 3.17
C LEU A 173 11.68 6.92 2.63
N PRO A 174 12.13 5.70 2.30
CA PRO A 174 13.34 5.49 1.53
C PRO A 174 13.28 6.28 0.22
N ALA A 175 14.43 6.71 -0.30
CA ALA A 175 14.48 7.49 -1.54
C ALA A 175 13.83 6.76 -2.73
N GLU A 176 13.85 5.43 -2.72
CA GLU A 176 13.20 4.59 -3.74
C GLU A 176 11.67 4.64 -3.67
N HIS A 177 11.07 5.23 -2.64
CA HIS A 177 9.63 5.37 -2.50
C HIS A 177 9.16 6.80 -2.78
N THR A 178 10.07 7.67 -3.23
CA THR A 178 9.76 9.03 -3.63
C THR A 178 9.81 9.15 -5.15
N LEU A 179 8.70 9.57 -5.76
CA LEU A 179 8.51 9.60 -7.21
C LEU A 179 8.04 10.98 -7.67
N PRO A 180 8.75 11.67 -8.57
CA PRO A 180 8.27 12.94 -9.12
C PRO A 180 7.07 12.75 -10.06
N LEU A 181 6.26 13.80 -10.21
CA LEU A 181 5.20 13.83 -11.23
C LEU A 181 5.77 13.52 -12.64
N GLY A 182 5.04 12.74 -13.43
CA GLY A 182 5.41 12.29 -14.77
C GLY A 182 6.46 11.18 -14.84
N HIS A 183 7.03 10.74 -13.71
CA HIS A 183 7.98 9.63 -13.69
C HIS A 183 7.27 8.29 -13.47
N LYS A 184 7.95 7.18 -13.81
CA LYS A 184 7.42 5.84 -13.58
C LYS A 184 8.36 5.06 -12.68
N GLN A 185 7.79 4.32 -11.75
CA GLN A 185 8.57 3.42 -10.91
C GLN A 185 7.79 2.16 -10.54
N GLN A 186 8.50 1.04 -10.54
CA GLN A 186 7.94 -0.25 -10.18
C GLN A 186 8.03 -0.49 -8.67
N PHE A 187 6.90 -0.81 -8.07
CA PHE A 187 6.76 -1.24 -6.69
C PHE A 187 6.18 -2.65 -6.70
N GLY A 188 6.98 -3.65 -6.35
CA GLY A 188 6.58 -5.06 -6.46
C GLY A 188 6.15 -5.42 -7.88
N HIS A 189 4.89 -5.82 -8.05
CA HIS A 189 4.31 -6.16 -9.34
C HIS A 189 3.55 -5.01 -10.02
N ILE A 190 3.53 -3.81 -9.43
CA ILE A 190 2.79 -2.67 -9.98
C ILE A 190 3.78 -1.58 -10.43
N LEU A 191 3.66 -1.14 -11.68
CA LEU A 191 4.29 0.09 -12.15
C LEU A 191 3.35 1.26 -11.84
N VAL A 192 3.88 2.27 -11.17
CA VAL A 192 3.17 3.49 -10.78
C VAL A 192 3.68 4.65 -11.62
N GLU A 193 2.76 5.40 -12.21
CA GLU A 193 3.03 6.59 -13.03
C GLU A 193 2.08 7.72 -12.63
N PRO A 194 2.50 8.67 -11.77
CA PRO A 194 1.74 9.88 -11.46
C PRO A 194 1.70 10.77 -12.70
N LEU A 195 0.51 11.04 -13.20
CA LEU A 195 0.32 11.74 -14.47
C LEU A 195 0.29 13.25 -14.27
N ARG A 196 -0.63 13.72 -13.41
CA ARG A 196 -0.93 15.14 -13.21
C ARG A 196 -1.71 15.36 -11.92
N ILE A 197 -1.77 16.61 -11.48
CA ILE A 197 -2.61 17.04 -10.36
C ILE A 197 -3.52 18.13 -10.89
N GLU A 198 -4.83 17.92 -10.76
CA GLU A 198 -5.85 18.85 -11.24
C GLU A 198 -6.69 19.37 -10.08
N ARG A 199 -7.24 20.58 -10.21
CA ARG A 199 -8.23 21.14 -9.28
C ARG A 199 -9.61 21.11 -9.93
N GLU A 200 -10.42 20.11 -9.58
CA GLU A 200 -11.76 19.90 -10.18
C GLU A 200 -12.81 19.47 -9.13
N PRO A 201 -14.09 19.88 -9.28
CA PRO A 201 -15.19 19.32 -8.52
C PRO A 201 -15.32 17.81 -8.68
N ILE A 202 -15.78 17.13 -7.63
CA ILE A 202 -16.11 15.71 -7.68
C ILE A 202 -17.55 15.54 -8.17
N GLU A 203 -17.72 14.63 -9.12
CA GLU A 203 -19.03 14.16 -9.57
C GLU A 203 -19.37 12.81 -8.92
N TYR A 204 -20.63 12.65 -8.56
CA TYR A 204 -21.13 11.41 -7.97
C TYR A 204 -22.22 10.78 -8.84
N VAL A 205 -22.25 9.44 -8.84
CA VAL A 205 -23.37 8.65 -9.36
C VAL A 205 -23.97 7.87 -8.21
N HIS A 206 -25.29 7.75 -8.18
CA HIS A 206 -25.93 6.84 -7.23
C HIS A 206 -25.55 5.39 -7.55
N PHE A 207 -25.30 4.56 -6.55
CA PHE A 207 -24.83 3.17 -6.71
C PHE A 207 -25.75 2.30 -7.59
N THR A 208 -27.03 2.66 -7.70
CA THR A 208 -28.01 1.98 -8.57
C THR A 208 -27.89 2.34 -10.05
N GLY A 209 -27.03 3.29 -10.42
CA GLY A 209 -26.92 3.84 -11.78
C GLY A 209 -28.09 4.75 -12.17
N ASN A 210 -28.98 5.10 -11.23
CA ASN A 210 -30.14 5.94 -11.53
C ASN A 210 -29.73 7.42 -11.69
N THR A 211 -29.62 7.87 -12.94
CA THR A 211 -29.25 9.25 -13.31
C THR A 211 -30.25 10.33 -12.88
N ARG A 212 -31.44 9.94 -12.38
CA ARG A 212 -32.42 10.89 -11.83
C ARG A 212 -32.06 11.32 -10.42
N LEU A 213 -31.33 10.48 -9.68
CA LEU A 213 -30.82 10.83 -8.36
C LEU A 213 -29.56 11.66 -8.58
N LYS A 214 -29.60 12.91 -8.13
CA LYS A 214 -28.47 13.84 -8.24
C LYS A 214 -27.89 14.09 -6.86
N HIS A 215 -26.57 14.10 -6.79
CA HIS A 215 -25.84 14.63 -5.65
C HIS A 215 -25.30 16.01 -6.04
N GLU A 216 -25.16 16.90 -5.07
CA GLU A 216 -24.51 18.19 -5.30
C GLU A 216 -23.02 17.98 -5.63
N ARG A 217 -22.51 18.71 -6.63
CA ARG A 217 -21.07 18.72 -6.93
C ARG A 217 -20.34 19.36 -5.77
N THR A 218 -19.14 18.86 -5.47
CA THR A 218 -18.30 19.48 -4.44
C THR A 218 -17.75 20.82 -4.94
N SER A 219 -17.22 21.63 -4.02
CA SER A 219 -16.24 22.65 -4.43
C SER A 219 -15.01 21.96 -5.06
N PRO A 220 -14.25 22.65 -5.93
CA PRO A 220 -13.06 22.08 -6.54
C PRO A 220 -12.08 21.57 -5.49
N VAL A 221 -11.67 20.31 -5.61
CA VAL A 221 -10.64 19.68 -4.77
C VAL A 221 -9.42 19.31 -5.61
N LEU A 222 -8.30 18.97 -4.97
CA LEU A 222 -7.16 18.43 -5.70
C LEU A 222 -7.41 16.96 -6.06
N GLN A 223 -7.07 16.59 -7.28
CA GLN A 223 -7.15 15.23 -7.80
C GLN A 223 -5.79 14.82 -8.34
N LEU A 224 -5.13 13.88 -7.68
CA LEU A 224 -3.91 13.26 -8.21
C LEU A 224 -4.29 12.12 -9.15
N TRP A 225 -3.99 12.26 -10.43
CA TRP A 225 -4.16 11.21 -11.43
C TRP A 225 -2.94 10.31 -11.48
N VAL A 226 -3.14 9.00 -11.36
CA VAL A 226 -2.09 7.98 -11.37
C VAL A 226 -2.50 6.86 -12.31
N ARG A 227 -1.55 6.44 -13.15
CA ARG A 227 -1.68 5.21 -13.93
C ARG A 227 -0.99 4.08 -13.17
N PHE A 228 -1.70 2.97 -13.03
CA PHE A 228 -1.15 1.71 -12.54
C PHE A 228 -1.08 0.72 -13.69
N THR A 229 0.03 0.01 -13.81
CA THR A 229 0.18 -1.12 -14.75
C THR A 229 0.60 -2.36 -13.98
N ASN A 230 -0.11 -3.46 -14.18
CA ASN A 230 0.27 -4.75 -13.59
C ASN A 230 1.42 -5.37 -14.41
N MET A 231 2.59 -5.49 -13.78
CA MET A 231 3.82 -6.05 -14.34
C MET A 231 4.08 -7.49 -13.84
N SER A 232 3.14 -8.12 -13.14
CA SER A 232 3.23 -9.55 -12.84
C SER A 232 3.04 -10.39 -14.10
N GLU A 233 3.45 -11.66 -14.03
CA GLU A 233 3.21 -12.63 -15.10
C GLU A 233 1.95 -13.47 -14.83
N ASP A 234 1.52 -13.56 -13.57
CA ASP A 234 0.57 -14.55 -13.10
C ASP A 234 -0.45 -14.05 -12.07
N GLN A 235 -0.33 -12.80 -11.57
CA GLN A 235 -1.21 -12.28 -10.54
C GLN A 235 -2.24 -11.30 -11.13
N VAL A 236 -3.47 -11.39 -10.65
CA VAL A 236 -4.50 -10.37 -10.87
C VAL A 236 -4.51 -9.47 -9.64
N ILE A 237 -4.28 -8.18 -9.81
CA ILE A 237 -4.04 -7.25 -8.69
C ILE A 237 -4.97 -6.03 -8.83
N ALA A 238 -5.67 -5.68 -7.74
CA ALA A 238 -6.31 -4.37 -7.59
C ALA A 238 -5.36 -3.44 -6.82
N PRO A 239 -4.67 -2.49 -7.47
CA PRO A 239 -3.61 -1.71 -6.85
C PRO A 239 -4.13 -0.74 -5.77
N LEU A 240 -5.36 -0.26 -5.93
CA LEU A 240 -6.00 0.67 -5.02
C LEU A 240 -7.48 0.31 -4.87
N ASP A 241 -7.99 0.34 -3.65
CA ASP A 241 -9.41 0.13 -3.33
C ASP A 241 -9.90 1.19 -2.34
N ARG A 242 -11.22 1.23 -2.11
CA ARG A 242 -11.85 2.22 -1.22
C ARG A 242 -11.31 2.13 0.21
N THR A 243 -11.00 0.92 0.68
CA THR A 243 -10.48 0.70 2.03
C THR A 243 -9.08 1.29 2.14
N LEU A 244 -8.18 0.98 1.21
CA LEU A 244 -6.82 1.53 1.22
C LEU A 244 -6.80 3.05 1.08
N LEU A 245 -7.63 3.63 0.21
CA LEU A 245 -7.62 5.07 -0.05
C LEU A 245 -8.24 5.89 1.09
N PHE A 246 -9.42 5.49 1.58
CA PHE A 246 -10.23 6.32 2.48
C PHE A 246 -10.12 5.93 3.96
N LYS A 247 -9.33 4.89 4.30
CA LYS A 247 -9.17 4.48 5.70
C LYS A 247 -8.45 5.56 6.50
N ARG A 248 -9.13 5.99 7.55
CA ARG A 248 -8.69 6.96 8.55
C ARG A 248 -9.18 6.49 9.90
N ASP A 249 -8.29 6.48 10.88
CA ASP A 249 -8.65 6.16 12.27
C ASP A 249 -8.37 7.39 13.12
N PHE A 250 -9.15 7.56 14.20
CA PHE A 250 -8.86 8.59 15.19
C PHE A 250 -8.22 7.91 16.39
N ASP A 251 -7.02 8.36 16.74
CA ASP A 251 -6.35 7.89 17.95
C ASP A 251 -6.81 8.75 19.14
N ASP A 252 -7.62 8.15 20.01
CA ASP A 252 -8.16 8.79 21.21
C ASP A 252 -7.05 9.28 22.16
N GLU A 253 -5.89 8.59 22.20
CA GLU A 253 -4.80 8.94 23.12
C GLU A 253 -4.02 10.18 22.65
N SER A 254 -3.68 10.24 21.36
CA SER A 254 -2.98 11.41 20.79
C SER A 254 -3.93 12.52 20.33
N SER A 255 -5.24 12.23 20.24
CA SER A 255 -6.24 13.10 19.61
C SER A 255 -5.86 13.49 18.18
N GLN A 256 -5.18 12.59 17.46
CA GLN A 256 -4.75 12.80 16.08
C GLN A 256 -5.52 11.89 15.12
N LEU A 257 -5.73 12.39 13.91
CA LEU A 257 -6.25 11.60 12.82
C LEU A 257 -5.09 10.84 12.18
N LEU A 258 -5.19 9.51 12.13
CA LEU A 258 -4.22 8.63 11.52
C LEU A 258 -4.67 8.26 10.10
N ALA A 259 -3.83 8.56 9.12
CA ALA A 259 -4.07 8.23 7.72
C ALA A 259 -2.74 7.97 7.00
N ASN A 260 -2.74 6.99 6.09
CA ASN A 260 -1.59 6.74 5.23
C ASN A 260 -1.63 7.56 3.93
N ASN A 261 -2.79 8.12 3.56
CA ASN A 261 -2.97 8.93 2.36
C ASN A 261 -3.20 10.39 2.73
N PHE A 262 -2.28 11.27 2.36
CA PHE A 262 -2.35 12.69 2.67
C PHE A 262 -1.44 13.52 1.76
N ILE A 263 -1.66 14.83 1.78
CA ILE A 263 -0.82 15.84 1.13
C ILE A 263 -0.18 16.70 2.22
N ARG A 264 1.10 17.02 2.06
CA ARG A 264 1.80 17.95 2.94
C ARG A 264 2.71 18.87 2.14
N SER A 265 2.80 20.14 2.54
CA SER A 265 3.84 21.07 2.08
C SER A 265 5.15 20.88 2.85
N GLU A 266 6.28 20.86 2.14
CA GLU A 266 7.62 20.70 2.72
C GLU A 266 7.99 21.85 3.68
N ASN A 267 7.40 23.03 3.48
CA ASN A 267 7.63 24.22 4.31
C ASN A 267 7.02 24.14 5.72
N SER A 268 6.46 22.99 6.09
CA SER A 268 5.88 22.72 7.41
C SER A 268 6.91 22.38 8.50
N ALA A 269 8.18 22.74 8.28
CA ALA A 269 9.35 22.28 9.02
C ALA A 269 9.40 22.61 10.53
N ASP A 270 8.49 23.44 11.05
CA ASP A 270 8.53 23.91 12.44
C ASP A 270 7.85 22.97 13.45
N GLY A 271 7.52 21.73 13.08
CA GLY A 271 6.90 20.75 14.00
C GLY A 271 5.58 21.20 14.62
N THR A 272 5.03 22.30 14.10
CA THR A 272 3.82 22.97 14.58
C THR A 272 2.81 22.88 13.45
N GLY A 273 2.20 21.71 13.29
CA GLY A 273 1.01 21.52 12.45
C GLY A 273 1.13 22.08 11.04
N GLY A 274 2.07 21.56 10.25
CA GLY A 274 1.94 21.65 8.80
C GLY A 274 0.54 21.27 8.38
N SER A 275 -0.07 22.04 7.47
CA SER A 275 -1.42 21.75 6.99
C SER A 275 -1.41 20.45 6.21
N THR A 276 -1.58 19.32 6.91
CA THR A 276 -1.82 18.01 6.30
C THR A 276 -3.23 18.04 5.73
N VAL A 277 -3.33 17.86 4.42
CA VAL A 277 -4.61 17.74 3.72
C VAL A 277 -4.88 16.27 3.49
N TYR A 278 -5.94 15.75 4.09
CA TYR A 278 -6.31 14.34 3.94
C TYR A 278 -7.04 14.09 2.63
N MET A 279 -7.25 12.81 2.31
CA MET A 279 -8.16 12.41 1.25
C MET A 279 -9.60 12.77 1.61
N LEU A 280 -10.44 12.92 0.59
CA LEU A 280 -11.87 13.15 0.74
C LEU A 280 -12.50 12.14 1.71
N ASP A 281 -13.39 12.60 2.57
CA ASP A 281 -14.22 11.70 3.36
C ASP A 281 -15.28 11.02 2.49
N HIS A 282 -15.09 9.72 2.25
CA HIS A 282 -16.04 8.94 1.50
C HIS A 282 -16.36 7.61 2.20
N PRO A 283 -17.46 7.54 2.97
CA PRO A 283 -17.84 6.35 3.70
C PRO A 283 -17.98 5.14 2.76
N LEU A 284 -17.52 3.97 3.21
CA LEU A 284 -17.68 2.71 2.46
C LEU A 284 -19.15 2.32 2.25
N THR A 285 -20.04 2.83 3.11
CA THR A 285 -21.50 2.62 3.07
C THR A 285 -22.25 3.72 2.31
N SER A 286 -21.54 4.64 1.64
CA SER A 286 -22.16 5.70 0.85
C SER A 286 -23.03 5.13 -0.27
N GLU A 287 -24.22 5.70 -0.46
CA GLU A 287 -25.11 5.40 -1.60
C GLU A 287 -24.65 6.08 -2.91
N TRP A 288 -23.59 6.89 -2.82
CA TRP A 288 -23.01 7.62 -3.92
C TRP A 288 -21.61 7.07 -4.18
N ASP A 289 -21.31 6.77 -5.44
CA ASP A 289 -19.98 6.41 -5.91
C ASP A 289 -19.37 7.60 -6.65
N ILE A 290 -18.06 7.77 -6.53
CA ILE A 290 -17.32 8.82 -7.22
C ILE A 290 -17.13 8.42 -8.69
N CYS A 291 -17.53 9.31 -9.61
CA CYS A 291 -17.42 9.07 -11.06
C CYS A 291 -15.96 8.87 -11.46
N LYS A 292 -15.70 7.96 -12.41
CA LYS A 292 -14.39 7.78 -13.08
C LYS A 292 -13.22 7.43 -12.15
N GLN A 293 -13.47 7.05 -10.89
CA GLN A 293 -12.40 6.73 -9.96
C GLN A 293 -11.87 5.31 -10.12
N HIS A 294 -12.69 4.37 -10.63
CA HIS A 294 -12.30 2.99 -10.92
C HIS A 294 -11.61 2.22 -9.76
N LEU A 295 -11.93 2.55 -8.51
CA LEU A 295 -11.35 1.88 -7.34
C LEU A 295 -11.75 0.41 -7.25
N GLY A 296 -10.82 -0.44 -6.85
CA GLY A 296 -11.02 -1.88 -6.70
C GLY A 296 -11.03 -2.65 -8.02
N GLU A 297 -10.78 -1.99 -9.16
CA GLU A 297 -10.66 -2.66 -10.44
C GLU A 297 -9.42 -3.56 -10.46
N GLN A 298 -9.63 -4.80 -10.88
CA GLN A 298 -8.61 -5.84 -10.91
C GLN A 298 -7.89 -5.83 -12.25
N LEU A 299 -6.57 -5.70 -12.22
CA LEU A 299 -5.71 -5.70 -13.40
C LEU A 299 -5.12 -7.09 -13.60
N ALA A 300 -5.34 -7.69 -14.76
CA ALA A 300 -4.59 -8.87 -15.19
C ALA A 300 -3.14 -8.50 -15.57
N PRO A 301 -2.23 -9.48 -15.68
CA PRO A 301 -0.87 -9.27 -16.20
C PRO A 301 -0.85 -8.42 -17.48
N GLY A 302 -0.11 -7.31 -17.44
CA GLY A 302 0.05 -6.35 -18.54
C GLY A 302 -1.05 -5.29 -18.66
N GLU A 303 -2.16 -5.39 -17.91
CA GLU A 303 -3.23 -4.40 -17.95
C GLU A 303 -2.86 -3.11 -17.20
N SER A 304 -3.46 -2.00 -17.64
CA SER A 304 -3.26 -0.69 -17.04
C SER A 304 -4.58 0.01 -16.77
N ILE A 305 -4.60 0.84 -15.73
CA ILE A 305 -5.75 1.68 -15.39
C ILE A 305 -5.31 3.05 -14.92
N GLU A 306 -6.14 4.06 -15.18
CA GLU A 306 -5.98 5.41 -14.64
C GLU A 306 -7.02 5.65 -13.54
N ILE A 307 -6.54 6.08 -12.39
CA ILE A 307 -7.32 6.34 -11.18
C ILE A 307 -6.94 7.72 -10.67
N PHE A 308 -7.90 8.43 -10.07
CA PHE A 308 -7.60 9.66 -9.34
C PHE A 308 -7.87 9.54 -7.84
N LEU A 309 -7.04 10.24 -7.07
CA LEU A 309 -7.14 10.33 -5.62
C LEU A 309 -7.60 11.75 -5.26
N PRO A 310 -8.83 11.92 -4.72
CA PRO A 310 -9.34 13.24 -4.36
C PRO A 310 -8.92 13.64 -2.94
N SER A 311 -8.45 14.87 -2.79
CA SER A 311 -8.23 15.51 -1.50
C SER A 311 -9.55 15.95 -0.86
N GLN A 312 -9.54 16.20 0.45
CA GLN A 312 -10.57 17.00 1.10
C GLN A 312 -10.43 18.47 0.70
N LEU A 313 -11.49 19.26 0.90
CA LEU A 313 -11.50 20.70 0.60
C LEU A 313 -10.65 21.51 1.60
N GLU A 314 -10.66 21.09 2.86
CA GLU A 314 -10.00 21.81 3.96
C GLU A 314 -8.47 21.74 3.86
N GLY A 315 -7.85 22.92 3.86
CA GLY A 315 -6.38 23.05 3.85
C GLY A 315 -5.75 23.03 2.46
N ILE A 316 -6.51 22.94 1.37
CA ILE A 316 -5.94 23.04 0.02
C ILE A 316 -5.27 24.40 -0.19
N ASP A 317 -5.91 25.48 0.26
CA ASP A 317 -5.44 26.86 -0.01
C ASP A 317 -4.22 27.27 0.82
N SER A 318 -3.86 26.49 1.84
CA SER A 318 -2.63 26.67 2.61
C SER A 318 -1.43 25.93 2.01
N LEU A 319 -1.63 25.08 1.00
CA LEU A 319 -0.54 24.43 0.28
C LEU A 319 0.22 25.46 -0.55
N SER A 320 1.53 25.55 -0.35
CA SER A 320 2.40 26.44 -1.13
C SER A 320 3.80 25.84 -1.33
N GLY A 321 4.38 26.09 -2.49
CA GLY A 321 5.73 25.65 -2.85
C GLY A 321 5.84 24.14 -3.08
N PRO A 322 6.97 23.52 -2.71
CA PRO A 322 7.13 22.07 -2.77
C PRO A 322 6.14 21.34 -1.85
N ALA A 323 5.51 20.31 -2.39
CA ALA A 323 4.55 19.47 -1.71
C ALA A 323 4.78 17.99 -2.03
N LEU A 324 4.26 17.16 -1.14
CA LEU A 324 4.34 15.72 -1.19
C LEU A 324 2.95 15.14 -1.00
N TRP A 325 2.58 14.22 -1.88
CA TRP A 325 1.35 13.43 -1.79
C TRP A 325 1.72 11.98 -1.47
N ARG A 326 1.42 11.53 -0.26
CA ARG A 326 1.61 10.13 0.13
C ARG A 326 0.40 9.31 -0.29
N MET A 327 0.64 8.19 -0.96
CA MET A 327 -0.38 7.19 -1.28
C MET A 327 0.00 5.81 -0.76
N HIS A 328 -1.00 5.03 -0.39
CA HIS A 328 -0.88 3.64 0.03
C HIS A 328 -1.48 2.73 -1.03
N ILE A 329 -0.66 1.84 -1.61
CA ILE A 329 -1.06 0.95 -2.70
C ILE A 329 -0.76 -0.51 -2.39
N ARG A 330 -1.52 -1.42 -3.00
CA ARG A 330 -1.23 -2.86 -3.05
C ARG A 330 -0.31 -3.16 -4.22
N LYS A 331 0.83 -3.79 -3.93
CA LYS A 331 1.89 -4.13 -4.91
C LYS A 331 1.91 -5.59 -5.35
N GLY A 332 1.00 -6.42 -4.85
CA GLY A 332 0.89 -7.84 -5.19
C GLY A 332 0.43 -8.68 -4.01
N PHE A 333 0.60 -10.00 -4.13
CA PHE A 333 0.25 -10.97 -3.09
C PHE A 333 1.46 -11.82 -2.70
N HIS A 334 1.51 -12.18 -1.42
CA HIS A 334 2.53 -13.07 -0.91
C HIS A 334 2.23 -14.52 -1.34
N ALA A 335 3.15 -15.14 -2.09
CA ALA A 335 2.91 -16.43 -2.76
C ALA A 335 2.49 -17.58 -1.83
N ALA A 336 2.97 -17.61 -0.59
CA ALA A 336 2.67 -18.72 0.33
C ALA A 336 1.36 -18.53 1.10
N THR A 337 0.93 -17.30 1.35
CA THR A 337 -0.21 -16.99 2.23
C THR A 337 -1.41 -16.41 1.47
N GLY A 338 -1.18 -15.89 0.26
CA GLY A 338 -2.20 -15.20 -0.53
C GLY A 338 -2.57 -13.82 0.01
N HIS A 339 -1.90 -13.31 1.05
CA HIS A 339 -2.18 -11.99 1.62
C HIS A 339 -1.67 -10.88 0.71
N GLY A 340 -2.39 -9.75 0.70
CA GLY A 340 -1.96 -8.55 0.01
C GLY A 340 -0.63 -8.05 0.58
N VAL A 341 0.21 -7.52 -0.29
CA VAL A 341 1.42 -6.80 0.10
C VAL A 341 1.22 -5.36 -0.32
N THR A 342 1.33 -4.44 0.63
CA THR A 342 1.12 -3.02 0.38
C THR A 342 2.38 -2.21 0.64
N THR A 343 2.39 -0.99 0.13
CA THR A 343 3.51 -0.08 0.28
C THR A 343 3.06 1.38 0.20
N LEU A 344 3.87 2.29 0.75
CA LEU A 344 3.66 3.73 0.66
C LEU A 344 4.54 4.30 -0.45
N VAL A 345 3.98 5.25 -1.19
CA VAL A 345 4.67 5.98 -2.25
C VAL A 345 4.44 7.47 -2.04
N ASP A 346 5.52 8.25 -2.04
CA ASP A 346 5.51 9.70 -1.91
C ASP A 346 5.66 10.36 -3.28
N ILE A 347 4.63 11.06 -3.73
CA ILE A 347 4.67 11.82 -4.98
C ILE A 347 5.08 13.25 -4.70
N VAL A 348 6.21 13.67 -5.25
CA VAL A 348 6.72 15.04 -5.09
C VAL A 348 6.33 15.91 -6.27
N PHE A 349 5.85 17.11 -5.96
CA PHE A 349 5.42 18.11 -6.93
C PHE A 349 5.55 19.52 -6.35
N ASP A 350 5.59 20.53 -7.21
CA ASP A 350 5.40 21.92 -6.81
C ASP A 350 3.94 22.32 -7.01
N THR A 351 3.37 23.10 -6.09
CA THR A 351 2.00 23.63 -6.22
C THR A 351 1.72 24.37 -7.53
N GLN A 352 2.74 24.90 -8.22
CA GLN A 352 2.62 25.50 -9.55
C GLN A 352 2.28 24.50 -10.66
N GLN A 353 2.47 23.19 -10.41
CA GLN A 353 2.10 22.11 -11.32
C GLN A 353 0.64 21.70 -11.20
N ILE A 354 -0.13 22.31 -10.28
CA ILE A 354 -1.56 22.06 -10.15
C ILE A 354 -2.28 22.74 -11.33
N GLU A 355 -2.98 21.94 -12.12
CA GLU A 355 -3.76 22.41 -13.25
C GLU A 355 -5.17 22.78 -12.78
N ASP A 356 -5.55 24.04 -12.92
CA ASP A 356 -6.94 24.44 -12.75
C ASP A 356 -7.72 24.03 -14.01
N SER A 357 -8.68 23.11 -13.86
CA SER A 357 -9.60 22.81 -14.95
C SER A 357 -10.58 23.97 -15.08
N SER A 358 -10.17 25.03 -15.78
CA SER A 358 -11.08 26.10 -16.17
C SER A 358 -12.19 25.46 -16.99
N SER A 359 -13.40 25.45 -16.44
CA SER A 359 -14.61 25.08 -17.16
C SER A 359 -14.63 25.82 -18.49
N GLY A 360 -14.40 25.09 -19.58
CA GLY A 360 -14.28 25.63 -20.92
C GLY A 360 -15.55 26.37 -21.32
N THR A 361 -15.56 27.68 -21.15
CA THR A 361 -16.43 28.60 -21.87
C THR A 361 -15.53 29.55 -22.66
N SER A 362 -14.94 29.02 -23.73
CA SER A 362 -14.38 29.86 -24.80
C SER A 362 -15.53 30.26 -25.72
N THR A 363 -16.32 31.26 -25.30
CA THR A 363 -17.20 31.99 -26.22
C THR A 363 -16.31 32.78 -27.17
N GLY A 364 -15.95 32.15 -28.29
CA GLY A 364 -15.31 32.83 -29.41
C GLY A 364 -16.29 33.81 -30.06
N THR A 365 -16.34 35.03 -29.55
CA THR A 365 -16.91 36.17 -30.26
C THR A 365 -15.96 36.52 -31.40
N SER A 366 -16.20 35.97 -32.59
CA SER A 366 -15.68 36.55 -33.83
C SER A 366 -16.58 37.73 -34.21
N GLU A 367 -16.16 38.93 -33.84
CA GLU A 367 -16.49 40.15 -34.58
C GLU A 367 -15.42 40.37 -35.66
N SER A 368 -15.83 40.30 -36.93
CA SER A 368 -15.30 41.08 -38.06
C SER A 368 -16.20 40.87 -39.28
#